data_AF-A0A6J4M646-F1
#
_entry.id   AF-A0A6J4M646-F1
#
_cell.length_a   1.000
_cell.length_b   1.000
_cell.length_c   1.000
_cell.angle_alpha   90.00
_cell.angle_beta   90.00
_cell.angle_gamma   90.00
#
_symmetry.space_group_name_H-M   'P 1'
#
loop_
_entity.id
_entity.type
_entity.pdbx_description
1 polymer ?
#
loop_
_entity_poly.entity_id
_entity_poly.type
_entity_poly.pdbx_seq_one_letter_code
_entity_poly.pdbx_strand_id
1 'polypeptide(L)'
;MSAQKIQLEALQKIRQHMQHGFALPTSENQPRSWSSSSNEAELPEPDSLSDLGDLFTFGGSMAEPTHAPNSRGEWFISTANPGAVLMKLPGLTLKPAVRLVGYLHRQPEAGIGVIWAVPESLSTTAHLEKALAASSDRAHPPHPEGAFANLMEAVQGDRTPASFIIASLLQRELREFGRLGKACNWSHHRLISAPPTQVQWQWQVEPPKDLSPKVRVFPDGRAVIEFFSCRIVPPITLFQHLDQYPSAHYGAAVSDRAIAVAKRA
;
A
#
# COMPACT_ATOMS: atom_id res chain seq x y z
N MET A 1 26.47 -18.53 -11.42
CA MET A 1 25.33 -18.31 -10.50
C MET A 1 24.15 -17.81 -11.32
N SER A 2 23.17 -18.68 -11.57
CA SER A 2 21.99 -18.40 -12.41
C SER A 2 20.92 -17.62 -11.64
N ALA A 3 20.09 -16.87 -12.36
CA ALA A 3 18.90 -16.27 -11.77
C ALA A 3 17.86 -17.37 -11.49
N GLN A 4 17.23 -17.32 -10.32
CA GLN A 4 16.13 -18.21 -9.97
C GLN A 4 14.82 -17.64 -10.48
N LYS A 5 14.07 -18.45 -11.24
CA LYS A 5 12.71 -18.10 -11.67
C LYS A 5 11.72 -18.40 -10.54
N ILE A 6 10.77 -17.50 -10.35
CA ILE A 6 9.68 -17.66 -9.40
C ILE A 6 8.37 -17.82 -10.17
N GLN A 7 7.52 -18.76 -9.75
CA GLN A 7 6.23 -19.01 -10.40
C GLN A 7 5.31 -17.80 -10.25
N LEU A 8 4.73 -17.36 -11.37
CA LEU A 8 3.89 -16.16 -11.41
C LEU A 8 2.62 -16.33 -10.57
N GLU A 9 2.01 -17.52 -10.61
CA GLU A 9 0.76 -17.83 -9.92
C GLU A 9 0.94 -17.71 -8.40
N ALA A 10 2.10 -18.11 -7.88
CA ALA A 10 2.42 -17.96 -6.47
C ALA A 10 2.50 -16.48 -6.06
N LEU A 11 3.16 -15.66 -6.88
CA LEU A 11 3.25 -14.21 -6.63
C LEU A 11 1.88 -13.53 -6.72
N GLN A 12 1.03 -13.94 -7.66
CA GLN A 12 -0.33 -13.42 -7.77
C GLN A 12 -1.17 -13.74 -6.52
N LYS A 13 -1.08 -14.96 -5.99
CA LYS A 13 -1.76 -15.33 -4.74
C LYS A 13 -1.27 -14.52 -3.54
N ILE A 14 0.05 -14.35 -3.42
CA ILE A 14 0.65 -13.54 -2.36
C ILE A 14 0.19 -12.09 -2.47
N ARG A 15 0.17 -11.52 -3.68
CA ARG A 15 -0.32 -10.17 -3.93
C ARG A 15 -1.80 -10.02 -3.57
N GLN A 16 -2.66 -10.98 -3.95
CA GLN A 16 -4.07 -10.99 -3.57
C GLN A 16 -4.26 -11.01 -2.06
N HIS A 17 -3.44 -11.80 -1.35
CA HIS A 17 -3.44 -11.83 0.11
C HIS A 17 -3.10 -10.45 0.70
N MET A 18 -2.05 -9.78 0.18
CA MET A 18 -1.69 -8.42 0.60
C MET A 18 -2.83 -7.42 0.34
N GLN A 19 -3.41 -7.45 -0.86
CA GLN A 19 -4.50 -6.54 -1.24
C GLN A 19 -5.72 -6.71 -0.35
N HIS A 20 -6.07 -7.95 0.00
CA HIS A 20 -7.17 -8.22 0.92
C HIS A 20 -6.82 -7.76 2.35
N GLY A 21 -5.60 -8.01 2.81
CA GLY A 21 -5.17 -7.64 4.16
C GLY A 21 -4.96 -6.13 4.36
N PHE A 22 -4.70 -5.38 3.29
CA PHE A 22 -4.63 -3.92 3.28
C PHE A 22 -5.96 -3.24 2.93
N ALA A 23 -7.03 -4.02 2.73
CA ALA A 23 -8.36 -3.46 2.52
C ALA A 23 -8.80 -2.69 3.77
N LEU A 24 -9.21 -1.44 3.55
CA LEU A 24 -9.71 -0.59 4.62
C LEU A 24 -11.17 -0.90 4.94
N PRO A 25 -11.61 -0.74 6.20
CA PRO A 25 -13.02 -0.76 6.56
C PRO A 25 -13.82 0.24 5.73
N THR A 26 -15.08 -0.07 5.43
CA THR A 26 -15.97 0.80 4.64
C THR A 26 -16.09 2.19 5.27
N SER A 27 -16.16 2.29 6.59
CA SER A 27 -16.25 3.56 7.34
C SER A 27 -15.04 4.48 7.10
N GLU A 28 -13.84 3.92 6.92
CA GLU A 28 -12.62 4.69 6.63
C GLU A 28 -12.43 4.94 5.13
N ASN A 29 -12.95 4.04 4.30
CA ASN A 29 -12.79 4.13 2.85
C ASN A 29 -13.80 5.09 2.21
N GLN A 30 -15.03 5.10 2.73
CA GLN A 30 -16.15 5.95 2.33
C GLN A 30 -16.86 6.52 3.57
N PRO A 31 -16.21 7.44 4.31
CA PRO A 31 -16.81 8.04 5.49
C PRO A 31 -18.12 8.75 5.12
N ARG A 32 -19.20 8.43 5.84
CA ARG A 32 -20.51 9.01 5.61
C ARG A 32 -20.47 10.51 5.92
N SER A 33 -20.77 11.33 4.91
CA SER A 33 -21.02 12.76 5.13
C SER A 33 -22.47 12.91 5.57
N TRP A 34 -22.73 12.91 6.88
CA TRP A 34 -24.03 13.35 7.37
C TRP A 34 -24.13 14.87 7.24
N SER A 35 -24.73 15.33 6.14
CA SER A 35 -25.18 16.71 6.01
C SER A 35 -26.25 16.95 7.07
N SER A 36 -26.08 17.98 7.89
CA SER A 36 -26.98 18.43 8.95
C SER A 36 -28.33 18.98 8.46
N SER A 37 -28.83 18.51 7.31
CA SER A 37 -29.97 19.07 6.60
C SER A 37 -31.05 18.03 6.25
N SER A 38 -31.05 16.86 6.87
CA SER A 38 -32.24 16.03 6.96
C SER A 38 -32.71 16.07 8.40
N ASN A 39 -33.88 16.71 8.58
CA ASN A 39 -34.77 16.67 9.75
C ASN A 39 -34.54 15.45 10.65
N GLU A 40 -34.67 15.65 11.97
CA GLU A 40 -34.98 14.67 13.02
C GLU A 40 -35.56 13.32 12.54
N ALA A 41 -34.75 12.51 11.87
CA ALA A 41 -35.15 11.26 11.26
C ALA A 41 -34.19 10.21 11.81
N GLU A 42 -34.75 9.43 12.73
CA GLU A 42 -34.29 8.13 13.24
C GLU A 42 -32.84 7.77 12.89
N LEU A 43 -31.99 7.79 13.91
CA LEU A 43 -30.72 7.07 13.89
C LEU A 43 -30.99 5.66 13.34
N PRO A 44 -30.44 5.29 12.17
CA PRO A 44 -30.67 3.94 11.65
C PRO A 44 -30.08 2.94 12.64
N GLU A 45 -30.86 1.92 13.00
CA GLU A 45 -30.36 0.82 13.81
C GLU A 45 -29.10 0.24 13.15
N PRO A 46 -28.01 0.01 13.91
CA PRO A 46 -26.78 -0.52 13.34
C PRO A 46 -27.01 -1.95 12.85
N ASP A 47 -26.81 -2.18 11.55
CA ASP A 47 -26.91 -3.51 10.93
C ASP A 47 -25.69 -4.40 11.25
N SER A 48 -24.61 -3.83 11.82
CA SER A 48 -23.36 -4.52 12.13
C SER A 48 -22.59 -3.88 13.29
N LEU A 49 -21.75 -4.67 13.96
CA LEU A 49 -20.82 -4.20 15.01
C LEU A 49 -19.82 -3.15 14.49
N SER A 50 -19.53 -3.13 13.18
CA SER A 50 -18.71 -2.09 12.54
C SER A 50 -19.37 -0.70 12.57
N ASP A 51 -20.70 -0.67 12.66
CA ASP A 51 -21.50 0.55 12.51
C ASP A 51 -21.76 1.22 13.86
N LEU A 52 -21.43 0.54 14.96
CA LEU A 52 -21.47 1.09 16.31
C LEU A 52 -20.46 2.24 16.51
N GLY A 53 -19.34 2.23 15.79
CA GLY A 53 -18.35 3.32 15.84
C GLY A 53 -18.92 4.66 15.36
N ASP A 54 -19.78 4.63 14.36
CA ASP A 54 -20.44 5.82 13.82
C ASP A 54 -21.45 6.40 14.83
N LEU A 55 -22.07 5.54 15.66
CA LEU A 55 -23.07 5.90 16.66
C LEU A 55 -22.47 6.68 17.84
N PHE A 56 -21.24 6.36 18.25
CA PHE A 56 -20.52 7.13 19.29
C PHE A 56 -20.04 8.50 18.80
N THR A 57 -19.93 8.70 17.49
CA THR A 57 -19.49 9.98 16.88
C THR A 57 -20.61 11.03 16.93
N PHE A 58 -21.88 10.61 17.04
CA PHE A 58 -23.05 11.50 17.12
C PHE A 58 -23.13 12.32 18.42
N GLY A 59 -22.55 11.82 19.52
CA GLY A 59 -22.58 12.51 20.83
C GLY A 59 -21.50 13.59 21.02
N GLY A 60 -20.58 13.74 20.06
CA GLY A 60 -19.48 14.71 20.15
C GLY A 60 -19.90 16.11 19.67
N SER A 61 -19.73 17.11 20.53
CA SER A 61 -19.84 18.53 20.17
C SER A 61 -19.03 18.86 18.91
N MET A 62 -19.64 19.58 17.95
CA MET A 62 -19.07 19.95 16.64
C MET A 62 -17.84 20.89 16.67
N ALA A 63 -17.19 21.08 17.83
CA ALA A 63 -16.13 22.08 18.00
C ALA A 63 -14.71 21.52 18.16
N GLU A 64 -14.52 20.21 18.29
CA GLU A 64 -13.18 19.61 18.32
C GLU A 64 -12.82 19.00 16.96
N PRO A 65 -11.54 19.10 16.53
CA PRO A 65 -11.07 18.36 15.35
C PRO A 65 -11.22 16.88 15.66
N THR A 66 -12.32 16.28 15.19
CA THR A 66 -12.50 14.85 15.33
C THR A 66 -11.48 14.19 14.43
N HIS A 67 -10.44 13.59 15.03
CA HIS A 67 -9.50 12.68 14.38
C HIS A 67 -10.17 11.37 13.92
N ALA A 68 -11.47 11.42 13.65
CA ALA A 68 -12.35 10.39 13.18
C ALA A 68 -12.38 10.37 11.65
N PRO A 69 -12.84 9.26 11.04
CA PRO A 69 -13.05 9.19 9.61
C PRO A 69 -13.94 10.33 9.11
N ASN A 70 -13.44 11.11 8.15
CA ASN A 70 -14.12 12.29 7.61
C ASN A 70 -13.94 12.34 6.09
N SER A 71 -14.81 13.07 5.39
CA SER A 71 -14.69 13.34 3.94
C SER A 71 -14.24 14.78 3.64
N ARG A 72 -13.79 15.52 4.66
CA ARG A 72 -13.44 16.94 4.60
C ARG A 72 -12.01 17.18 4.11
N GLY A 73 -11.22 16.13 3.93
CA GLY A 73 -9.81 16.22 3.59
C GLY A 73 -8.92 16.48 4.81
N GLU A 74 -9.36 16.10 6.00
CA GLU A 74 -8.53 16.15 7.20
C GLU A 74 -7.89 14.77 7.42
N TRP A 75 -6.63 14.77 7.88
CA TRP A 75 -5.95 13.52 8.21
C TRP A 75 -6.54 12.90 9.47
N PHE A 76 -6.73 11.59 9.46
CA PHE A 76 -7.13 10.80 10.62
C PHE A 76 -6.31 9.50 10.72
N ILE A 77 -6.27 8.91 11.91
CA ILE A 77 -5.56 7.65 12.15
C ILE A 77 -6.45 6.50 11.69
N SER A 78 -5.90 5.59 10.89
CA SER A 78 -6.59 4.36 10.50
C SER A 78 -6.54 3.33 11.63
N THR A 79 -7.67 2.69 11.87
CA THR A 79 -7.82 1.54 12.77
C THR A 79 -7.34 0.24 12.14
N ALA A 80 -7.15 0.22 10.81
CA ALA A 80 -6.62 -0.94 10.11
C ALA A 80 -5.20 -1.27 10.60
N ASN A 81 -4.93 -2.56 10.80
CA ASN A 81 -3.61 -3.05 11.20
C ASN A 81 -2.84 -3.61 9.99
N PRO A 82 -2.07 -2.79 9.25
CA PRO A 82 -1.29 -3.29 8.12
C PRO A 82 -0.22 -4.31 8.53
N GLY A 83 0.21 -4.31 9.79
CA GLY A 83 1.16 -5.30 10.32
C GLY A 83 0.62 -6.73 10.29
N ALA A 84 -0.71 -6.92 10.35
CA ALA A 84 -1.32 -8.24 10.34
C ALA A 84 -1.05 -9.02 9.04
N VAL A 85 -0.84 -8.32 7.92
CA VAL A 85 -0.49 -8.94 6.63
C VAL A 85 0.88 -9.60 6.71
N LEU A 86 1.85 -8.93 7.34
CA LEU A 86 3.24 -9.40 7.39
C LEU A 86 3.37 -10.70 8.21
N MET A 87 2.46 -10.96 9.15
CA MET A 87 2.45 -12.20 9.94
C MET A 87 2.21 -13.46 9.10
N LYS A 88 1.64 -13.32 7.90
CA LYS A 88 1.30 -14.43 7.00
C LYS A 88 2.19 -14.49 5.75
N LEU A 89 3.12 -13.56 5.59
CA LEU A 89 4.02 -13.54 4.44
C LEU A 89 5.20 -14.50 4.65
N PRO A 90 5.49 -15.39 3.69
CA PRO A 90 6.59 -16.33 3.85
C PRO A 90 7.94 -15.60 3.75
N GLY A 91 8.81 -15.86 4.72
CA GLY A 91 10.18 -15.34 4.74
C GLY A 91 10.31 -13.86 5.09
N LEU A 92 9.22 -13.16 5.47
CA LEU A 92 9.23 -11.76 5.90
C LEU A 92 8.49 -11.59 7.22
N THR A 93 9.01 -10.73 8.09
CA THR A 93 8.40 -10.35 9.36
C THR A 93 8.71 -8.89 9.68
N LEU A 94 7.96 -8.29 10.60
CA LEU A 94 8.35 -7.03 11.21
C LEU A 94 9.46 -7.26 12.23
N LYS A 95 10.34 -6.27 12.37
CA LYS A 95 11.30 -6.23 13.48
C LYS A 95 10.55 -6.24 14.83
N PRO A 96 11.12 -6.85 15.87
CA PRO A 96 10.55 -6.81 17.21
C PRO A 96 10.35 -5.37 17.70
N ALA A 97 9.32 -5.14 18.50
CA ALA A 97 8.97 -3.83 19.07
C ALA A 97 8.76 -2.72 18.01
N VAL A 98 8.36 -3.08 16.79
CA VAL A 98 7.96 -2.13 15.74
C VAL A 98 6.54 -2.43 15.30
N ARG A 99 5.74 -1.38 15.13
CA ARG A 99 4.36 -1.45 14.65
C ARG A 99 4.20 -0.60 13.40
N LEU A 100 3.32 -1.06 12.50
CA LEU A 100 2.88 -0.28 11.35
C LEU A 100 1.59 0.46 11.71
N VAL A 101 1.56 1.77 11.45
CA VAL A 101 0.42 2.65 11.71
C VAL A 101 0.02 3.39 10.44
N GLY A 102 -1.27 3.50 10.18
CA GLY A 102 -1.81 4.14 8.98
C GLY A 102 -2.43 5.50 9.30
N TYR A 103 -2.21 6.48 8.42
CA TYR A 103 -2.98 7.72 8.39
C TYR A 103 -3.69 7.82 7.05
N LEU A 104 -4.91 8.34 7.07
CA LEU A 104 -5.75 8.47 5.90
C LEU A 104 -6.21 9.91 5.74
N HIS A 105 -6.26 10.35 4.49
CA HIS A 105 -6.86 11.61 4.08
C HIS A 105 -7.90 11.29 3.02
N ARG A 106 -9.12 11.77 3.22
CA ARG A 106 -10.30 11.38 2.43
C ARG A 106 -11.07 12.59 1.92
N GLN A 107 -11.45 12.51 0.66
CA GLN A 107 -12.31 13.44 -0.05
C GLN A 107 -13.33 12.61 -0.85
N PRO A 108 -14.48 13.17 -1.28
CA PRO A 108 -15.55 12.39 -1.90
C PRO A 108 -15.13 11.52 -3.10
N GLU A 109 -14.18 11.98 -3.92
CA GLU A 109 -13.71 11.26 -5.11
C GLU A 109 -12.21 10.91 -5.08
N ALA A 110 -11.53 11.22 -3.98
CA ALA A 110 -10.08 11.08 -3.86
C ALA A 110 -9.66 10.72 -2.45
N GLY A 111 -8.57 9.98 -2.35
CA GLY A 111 -8.05 9.58 -1.06
C GLY A 111 -6.58 9.22 -1.18
N ILE A 112 -5.84 9.50 -0.13
CA ILE A 112 -4.49 8.99 0.04
C ILE A 112 -4.36 8.41 1.44
N GLY A 113 -3.47 7.44 1.58
CA GLY A 113 -3.03 6.93 2.85
C GLY A 113 -1.51 6.94 2.91
N VAL A 114 -0.99 6.97 4.13
CA VAL A 114 0.43 6.74 4.41
C VAL A 114 0.52 5.72 5.54
N ILE A 115 1.51 4.84 5.45
CA ILE A 115 1.86 3.94 6.54
C ILE A 115 3.23 4.33 7.05
N TRP A 116 3.37 4.41 8.36
CA TRP A 116 4.65 4.58 9.05
C TRP A 116 4.98 3.33 9.84
N ALA A 117 6.27 3.00 9.88
CA ALA A 117 6.78 2.10 10.90
C ALA A 117 7.24 2.94 12.09
N VAL A 118 6.78 2.58 13.29
CA VAL A 118 7.11 3.28 14.54
C VAL A 118 7.48 2.27 15.62
N PRO A 119 8.35 2.63 16.57
CA PRO A 119 8.55 1.84 17.79
C PRO A 119 7.22 1.60 18.50
N GLU A 120 7.01 0.39 19.03
CA GLU A 120 5.76 0.00 19.68
C GLU A 120 5.40 0.92 20.85
N SER A 121 6.40 1.37 21.61
CA SER A 121 6.25 2.33 22.71
C SER A 121 5.71 3.71 22.28
N LEU A 122 5.87 4.08 21.01
CA LEU A 122 5.42 5.35 20.43
C LEU A 122 4.18 5.17 19.54
N SER A 123 3.60 3.96 19.51
CA SER A 123 2.46 3.63 18.65
C SER A 123 1.09 3.87 19.31
N THR A 124 1.06 4.43 20.53
CA THR A 124 -0.20 4.74 21.23
C THR A 124 -0.92 5.92 20.58
N THR A 125 -2.25 5.94 20.65
CA THR A 125 -3.09 6.99 20.07
C THR A 125 -2.64 8.41 20.44
N ALA A 126 -2.31 8.66 21.71
CA ALA A 126 -1.86 9.98 22.17
C ALA A 126 -0.56 10.47 21.50
N HIS A 127 0.35 9.57 21.12
CA HIS A 127 1.55 9.93 20.36
C HIS A 127 1.24 10.15 18.88
N LEU A 128 0.34 9.34 18.31
CA LEU A 128 -0.05 9.44 16.91
C LEU A 128 -0.87 10.70 16.60
N GLU A 129 -1.71 11.14 17.53
CA GLU A 129 -2.53 12.36 17.40
C GLU A 129 -1.69 13.63 17.40
N LYS A 130 -0.57 13.67 18.13
CA LYS A 130 0.38 14.80 18.08
C LYS A 130 0.89 15.06 16.66
N ALA A 131 1.03 14.01 15.84
CA ALA A 131 1.46 14.15 14.46
C ALA A 131 0.38 14.80 13.57
N LEU A 132 -0.90 14.61 13.90
CA LEU A 132 -2.02 15.21 13.18
C LEU A 132 -2.04 16.74 13.34
N ALA A 133 -1.72 17.23 14.55
CA ALA A 133 -1.68 18.66 14.85
C ALA A 133 -0.62 19.41 14.02
N ALA A 134 0.43 18.73 13.59
CA ALA A 134 1.51 19.30 12.78
C ALA A 134 1.25 19.21 11.26
N SER A 135 0.23 18.45 10.82
CA SER A 135 -0.08 18.26 9.40
C SER A 135 -1.32 19.05 9.00
N SER A 136 -1.18 19.93 8.01
CA SER A 136 -2.29 20.78 7.55
C SER A 136 -2.76 20.48 6.13
N ASP A 137 -1.98 19.76 5.31
CA ASP A 137 -2.31 19.54 3.91
C ASP A 137 -2.03 18.11 3.43
N ARG A 138 -2.51 17.83 2.21
CA ARG A 138 -2.31 16.55 1.53
C ARG A 138 -0.84 16.27 1.18
N ALA A 139 -0.02 17.31 1.02
CA ALA A 139 1.37 17.20 0.57
C ALA A 139 2.33 16.85 1.72
N HIS A 140 1.95 17.21 2.94
CA HIS A 140 2.69 17.03 4.17
C HIS A 140 1.90 16.08 5.09
N PRO A 141 1.97 14.76 4.83
CA PRO A 141 1.29 13.78 5.66
C PRO A 141 1.79 13.85 7.12
N PRO A 142 0.96 13.45 8.10
CA PRO A 142 1.37 13.33 9.49
C PRO A 142 2.61 12.45 9.59
N HIS A 143 3.60 12.90 10.35
CA HIS A 143 4.84 12.15 10.58
C HIS A 143 4.98 11.89 12.09
N PRO A 144 4.67 10.67 12.57
CA PRO A 144 4.76 10.36 13.99
C PRO A 144 6.20 10.40 14.50
N GLU A 145 6.32 10.65 15.80
CA GLU A 145 7.61 10.66 16.50
C GLU A 145 8.30 9.29 16.41
N GLY A 146 9.60 9.29 16.14
CA GLY A 146 10.40 8.07 16.05
C GLY A 146 10.06 7.19 14.84
N ALA A 147 9.28 7.67 13.87
CA ALA A 147 9.02 6.92 12.65
C ALA A 147 10.30 6.66 11.86
N PHE A 148 10.40 5.46 11.30
CA PHE A 148 11.51 5.11 10.42
C PHE A 148 11.44 5.94 9.13
N ALA A 149 12.59 6.43 8.67
CA ALA A 149 12.67 7.21 7.42
C ALA A 149 12.21 6.41 6.19
N ASN A 150 12.45 5.09 6.20
CA ASN A 150 11.94 4.16 5.21
C ASN A 150 11.25 2.99 5.90
N LEU A 151 9.96 2.79 5.60
CA LEU A 151 9.17 1.69 6.17
C LEU A 151 9.85 0.32 5.98
N MET A 152 10.50 0.09 4.85
CA MET A 152 11.16 -1.19 4.56
C MET A 152 12.37 -1.48 5.45
N GLU A 153 12.85 -0.52 6.24
CA GLU A 153 13.84 -0.76 7.30
C GLU A 153 13.25 -1.46 8.52
N ALA A 154 11.93 -1.38 8.73
CA ALA A 154 11.22 -2.12 9.77
C ALA A 154 10.94 -3.57 9.40
N VAL A 155 11.17 -3.96 8.14
CA VAL A 155 10.97 -5.32 7.64
C VAL A 155 12.28 -6.10 7.71
N GLN A 156 12.19 -7.33 8.20
CA GLN A 156 13.28 -8.30 8.21
C GLN A 156 12.80 -9.63 7.61
N GLY A 157 13.73 -10.54 7.31
CA GLY A 157 13.39 -11.76 6.59
C GLY A 157 14.58 -12.70 6.44
N ASP A 158 14.32 -13.85 5.84
CA ASP A 158 15.28 -14.96 5.69
C ASP A 158 16.30 -14.77 4.56
N ARG A 159 16.19 -13.65 3.82
CA ARG A 159 17.02 -13.29 2.66
C ARG A 159 17.07 -14.36 1.56
N THR A 160 16.03 -15.19 1.47
CA THR A 160 15.85 -16.11 0.35
C THR A 160 15.42 -15.35 -0.92
N PRO A 161 15.63 -15.92 -2.12
CA PRO A 161 15.12 -15.36 -3.37
C PRO A 161 13.61 -15.05 -3.32
N ALA A 162 12.81 -15.90 -2.68
CA ALA A 162 11.38 -15.67 -2.50
C ALA A 162 11.10 -14.43 -1.62
N SER A 163 11.80 -14.27 -0.50
CA SER A 163 11.58 -13.12 0.39
C SER A 163 11.83 -11.77 -0.30
N PHE A 164 12.83 -11.66 -1.18
CA PHE A 164 13.13 -10.40 -1.89
C PHE A 164 12.04 -9.99 -2.87
N ILE A 165 11.50 -10.94 -3.64
CA ILE A 165 10.41 -10.60 -4.57
C ILE A 165 9.11 -10.31 -3.83
N ILE A 166 8.86 -10.98 -2.69
CA ILE A 166 7.71 -10.67 -1.84
C ILE A 166 7.87 -9.28 -1.21
N ALA A 167 9.08 -8.91 -0.76
CA ALA A 167 9.35 -7.59 -0.18
C ALA A 167 9.12 -6.46 -1.19
N SER A 168 9.44 -6.73 -2.46
CA SER A 168 9.20 -5.81 -3.57
C SER A 168 7.72 -5.58 -3.85
N LEU A 169 6.92 -6.65 -3.83
CA LEU A 169 5.47 -6.54 -3.96
C LEU A 169 4.89 -5.82 -2.75
N LEU A 170 5.32 -6.19 -1.53
CA LEU A 170 4.91 -5.56 -0.28
C LEU A 170 5.15 -4.05 -0.30
N GLN A 171 6.33 -3.60 -0.69
CA GLN A 171 6.66 -2.17 -0.78
C GLN A 171 5.71 -1.42 -1.72
N ARG A 172 5.33 -2.02 -2.85
CA ARG A 172 4.38 -1.42 -3.80
C ARG A 172 2.95 -1.42 -3.29
N GLU A 173 2.51 -2.50 -2.64
CA GLU A 173 1.17 -2.55 -2.02
C GLU A 173 1.03 -1.56 -0.86
N LEU A 174 2.05 -1.42 -0.01
CA LEU A 174 2.04 -0.47 1.11
C LEU A 174 2.01 0.99 0.63
N ARG A 175 2.68 1.33 -0.48
CA ARG A 175 2.59 2.66 -1.11
C ARG A 175 1.19 2.98 -1.64
N GLU A 176 0.40 1.93 -1.88
CA GLU A 176 -0.94 2.01 -2.43
C GLU A 176 -2.03 2.05 -1.36
N PHE A 177 -1.65 1.83 -0.10
CA PHE A 177 -2.57 1.84 1.03
C PHE A 177 -3.38 3.13 1.09
N GLY A 178 -4.70 2.98 1.15
CA GLY A 178 -5.63 4.09 1.26
C GLY A 178 -5.68 5.06 0.08
N ARG A 179 -5.12 4.70 -1.08
CA ARG A 179 -5.25 5.49 -2.31
C ARG A 179 -6.59 5.22 -3.00
N LEU A 180 -7.23 6.29 -3.46
CA LEU A 180 -8.50 6.24 -4.20
C LEU A 180 -8.46 7.13 -5.45
N GLY A 181 -9.32 6.81 -6.41
CA GLY A 181 -9.49 7.58 -7.65
C GLY A 181 -8.18 7.70 -8.44
N LYS A 182 -7.83 8.92 -8.86
CA LYS A 182 -6.62 9.21 -9.65
C LYS A 182 -5.30 9.00 -8.88
N ALA A 183 -5.36 8.86 -7.55
CA ALA A 183 -4.16 8.59 -6.77
C ALA A 183 -3.68 7.14 -6.93
N CYS A 184 -4.57 6.23 -7.32
CA CYS A 184 -4.27 4.85 -7.65
C CYS A 184 -3.33 4.77 -8.87
N ASN A 185 -2.23 4.06 -8.69
CA ASN A 185 -1.30 3.67 -9.71
C ASN A 185 -1.12 2.15 -9.71
N TRP A 186 -0.47 1.59 -8.68
CA TRP A 186 -0.07 0.18 -8.61
C TRP A 186 -1.26 -0.79 -8.63
N SER A 187 -2.41 -0.40 -8.07
CA SER A 187 -3.62 -1.23 -8.08
C SER A 187 -4.13 -1.55 -9.50
N HIS A 188 -3.77 -0.74 -10.49
CA HIS A 188 -4.07 -0.96 -11.90
C HIS A 188 -3.07 -1.87 -12.62
N HIS A 189 -2.00 -2.30 -11.96
CA HIS A 189 -1.02 -3.21 -12.55
C HIS A 189 -1.46 -4.66 -12.36
N ARG A 190 -1.18 -5.52 -13.33
CA ARG A 190 -1.35 -6.98 -13.27
C ARG A 190 -0.01 -7.64 -13.56
N LEU A 191 0.42 -8.57 -12.72
CA LEU A 191 1.68 -9.28 -12.94
C LEU A 191 1.53 -10.22 -14.15
N ILE A 192 2.54 -10.24 -15.02
CA ILE A 192 2.50 -10.99 -16.28
C ILE A 192 3.77 -11.82 -16.48
N SER A 193 3.65 -12.91 -17.22
CA SER A 193 4.76 -13.72 -17.75
C SER A 193 4.81 -13.69 -19.28
N ALA A 194 3.81 -13.09 -19.93
CA ALA A 194 3.72 -12.87 -21.36
C ALA A 194 2.95 -11.57 -21.67
N PRO A 195 3.28 -10.86 -22.76
CA PRO A 195 2.49 -9.72 -23.21
C PRO A 195 1.06 -10.13 -23.59
N PRO A 196 0.02 -9.38 -23.20
CA PRO A 196 -1.34 -9.60 -23.70
C PRO A 196 -1.41 -9.58 -25.23
N THR A 197 -2.06 -10.57 -25.84
CA THR A 197 -2.11 -10.76 -27.30
C THR A 197 -3.22 -9.96 -27.97
N GLN A 198 -4.17 -9.43 -27.20
CA GLN A 198 -5.32 -8.68 -27.71
C GLN A 198 -4.97 -7.26 -28.18
N VAL A 199 -3.72 -6.84 -27.98
CA VAL A 199 -3.29 -5.45 -28.17
C VAL A 199 -2.01 -5.42 -29.00
N GLN A 200 -1.92 -4.46 -29.91
CA GLN A 200 -0.67 -4.20 -30.64
C GLN A 200 0.26 -3.34 -29.79
N TRP A 201 1.49 -3.83 -29.57
CA TRP A 201 2.47 -3.17 -28.72
C TRP A 201 3.41 -2.28 -29.52
N GLN A 202 3.54 -1.03 -29.10
CA GLN A 202 4.65 -0.16 -29.49
C GLN A 202 5.76 -0.30 -28.44
N TRP A 203 6.78 -1.09 -28.77
CA TRP A 203 7.94 -1.32 -27.93
C TRP A 203 8.86 -0.10 -27.92
N GLN A 204 9.27 0.32 -26.73
CA GLN A 204 10.23 1.42 -26.52
C GLN A 204 11.67 0.89 -26.37
N VAL A 205 11.80 -0.40 -26.12
CA VAL A 205 13.05 -1.16 -25.95
C VAL A 205 12.95 -2.46 -26.74
N GLU A 206 14.07 -3.19 -26.87
CA GLU A 206 14.02 -4.54 -27.43
C GLU A 206 13.05 -5.43 -26.60
N PRO A 207 12.11 -6.14 -27.25
CA PRO A 207 11.16 -7.00 -26.55
C PRO A 207 11.89 -8.05 -25.70
N PRO A 208 11.63 -8.11 -24.37
CA PRO A 208 12.25 -9.12 -23.52
C PRO A 208 11.86 -10.53 -23.99
N LYS A 209 12.85 -11.42 -24.10
CA LYS A 209 12.62 -12.83 -24.46
C LYS A 209 11.92 -13.62 -23.35
N ASP A 210 12.08 -13.17 -22.11
CA ASP A 210 11.56 -13.85 -20.93
C ASP A 210 11.05 -12.82 -19.91
N LEU A 211 9.72 -12.79 -19.75
CA LEU A 211 9.02 -11.92 -18.80
C LEU A 211 8.72 -12.64 -17.48
N SER A 212 9.24 -13.85 -17.26
CA SER A 212 9.06 -14.52 -15.97
C SER A 212 9.71 -13.72 -14.84
N PRO A 213 9.12 -13.73 -13.62
CA PRO A 213 9.74 -13.14 -12.45
C PRO A 213 11.04 -13.86 -12.08
N LYS A 214 12.11 -13.11 -11.87
CA LYS A 214 13.46 -13.61 -11.62
C LYS A 214 14.08 -12.93 -10.43
N VAL A 215 14.87 -13.69 -9.69
CA VAL A 215 15.67 -13.17 -8.57
C VAL A 215 17.08 -13.70 -8.67
N ARG A 216 18.05 -12.81 -8.48
CA ARG A 216 19.47 -13.14 -8.40
C ARG A 216 20.00 -12.65 -7.07
N VAL A 217 20.43 -13.59 -6.23
CA VAL A 217 21.14 -13.30 -4.98
C VAL A 217 22.64 -13.49 -5.23
N PHE A 218 23.42 -12.50 -4.82
CA PHE A 218 24.87 -12.48 -4.98
C PHE A 218 25.56 -13.05 -3.72
N PRO A 219 26.81 -13.55 -3.84
CA PRO A 219 27.55 -14.09 -2.70
C PRO A 219 27.76 -13.10 -1.55
N ASP A 220 27.76 -11.80 -1.83
CA ASP A 220 27.87 -10.72 -0.85
C ASP A 220 26.54 -10.38 -0.15
N GLY A 221 25.47 -11.12 -0.44
CA GLY A 221 24.15 -10.95 0.15
C GLY A 221 23.28 -9.88 -0.51
N ARG A 222 23.79 -9.16 -1.54
CA ARG A 222 22.96 -8.29 -2.37
C ARG A 222 21.99 -9.12 -3.20
N ALA A 223 20.85 -8.54 -3.56
CA ALA A 223 19.91 -9.18 -4.46
C ALA A 223 19.39 -8.22 -5.52
N VAL A 224 19.15 -8.74 -6.71
CA VAL A 224 18.47 -8.03 -7.79
C VAL A 224 17.27 -8.87 -8.19
N ILE A 225 16.13 -8.21 -8.29
CA ILE A 225 14.91 -8.83 -8.81
C ILE A 225 14.55 -8.18 -10.14
N GLU A 226 13.87 -8.96 -10.97
CA GLU A 226 13.25 -8.47 -12.19
C GLU A 226 11.87 -9.13 -12.32
N PHE A 227 10.84 -8.34 -12.58
CA PHE A 227 9.52 -8.84 -12.96
C PHE A 227 8.78 -7.82 -13.81
N PHE A 228 7.66 -8.25 -14.38
CA PHE A 228 6.90 -7.43 -15.34
C PHE A 228 5.45 -7.30 -14.92
N SER A 229 4.87 -6.16 -15.25
CA SER A 229 3.43 -5.94 -15.07
C SER A 229 2.81 -5.21 -16.26
N CYS A 230 1.51 -5.38 -16.43
CA CYS A 230 0.70 -4.65 -17.37
C CYS A 230 -0.26 -3.74 -16.61
N ARG A 231 -0.20 -2.43 -16.88
CA ARG A 231 -1.21 -1.47 -16.43
C ARG A 231 -2.45 -1.60 -17.31
N ILE A 232 -3.59 -1.93 -16.71
CA ILE A 232 -4.83 -2.23 -17.46
C ILE A 232 -5.74 -1.01 -17.70
N VAL A 233 -5.40 0.14 -17.12
CA VAL A 233 -6.11 1.41 -17.38
C VAL A 233 -5.35 2.23 -18.42
N PRO A 234 -6.05 2.98 -19.29
CA PRO A 234 -5.41 3.79 -20.32
C PRO A 234 -4.39 4.84 -19.75
N PRO A 235 -3.25 5.04 -20.41
CA PRO A 235 -2.71 4.21 -21.50
C PRO A 235 -2.27 2.83 -20.99
N ILE A 236 -2.74 1.76 -21.65
CA ILE A 236 -2.33 0.39 -21.34
C ILE A 236 -0.85 0.26 -21.64
N THR A 237 -0.05 -0.10 -20.63
CA THR A 237 1.42 0.01 -20.68
C THR A 237 2.05 -1.19 -19.99
N LEU A 238 3.09 -1.77 -20.61
CA LEU A 238 3.94 -2.79 -19.99
C LEU A 238 5.07 -2.12 -19.22
N PHE A 239 5.31 -2.59 -18.00
CA PHE A 239 6.37 -2.13 -17.13
C PHE A 239 7.34 -3.27 -16.81
N GLN A 240 8.61 -2.93 -16.81
CA GLN A 240 9.68 -3.70 -16.19
C GLN A 240 9.97 -3.10 -14.83
N HIS A 241 10.02 -3.96 -13.82
CA HIS A 241 10.33 -3.61 -12.44
C HIS A 241 11.66 -4.24 -12.07
N LEU A 242 12.63 -3.40 -11.68
CA LEU A 242 13.94 -3.83 -11.24
C LEU A 242 14.22 -3.24 -9.86
N ASP A 243 14.37 -4.10 -8.86
CA ASP A 243 14.71 -3.67 -7.51
C ASP A 243 16.05 -4.25 -7.07
N GLN A 244 16.87 -3.41 -6.45
CA GLN A 244 18.20 -3.77 -5.96
C GLN A 244 18.23 -3.65 -4.44
N TYR A 245 18.57 -4.75 -3.79
CA TYR A 245 18.65 -4.86 -2.33
C TYR A 245 20.12 -4.88 -1.89
N PRO A 246 20.49 -4.05 -0.90
CA PRO A 246 21.79 -4.17 -0.26
C PRO A 246 21.84 -5.41 0.64
N SER A 247 23.03 -5.78 1.11
CA SER A 247 23.26 -7.00 1.88
C SER A 247 22.64 -7.00 3.28
N ALA A 248 22.36 -5.82 3.86
CA ALA A 248 21.98 -5.70 5.26
C ALA A 248 20.48 -5.59 5.54
N HIS A 249 19.67 -5.07 4.60
CA HIS A 249 18.25 -4.75 4.87
C HIS A 249 17.36 -4.94 3.63
N TYR A 250 16.05 -4.75 3.82
CA TYR A 250 15.02 -4.85 2.78
C TYR A 250 14.61 -3.51 2.14
N GLY A 251 15.22 -2.39 2.53
CA GLY A 251 15.13 -1.15 1.75
C GLY A 251 15.81 -1.28 0.38
N ALA A 252 15.04 -1.29 -0.70
CA ALA A 252 15.54 -1.44 -2.07
C ALA A 252 15.61 -0.11 -2.83
N ALA A 253 16.58 -0.03 -3.75
CA ALA A 253 16.54 0.93 -4.85
C ALA A 253 15.61 0.38 -5.95
N VAL A 254 14.48 1.05 -6.17
CA VAL A 254 13.40 0.62 -7.08
C VAL A 254 13.48 1.38 -8.40
N SER A 255 13.40 0.66 -9.51
CA SER A 255 13.35 1.21 -10.86
C SER A 255 12.17 0.61 -11.63
N ASP A 256 11.20 1.45 -11.95
CA ASP A 256 10.04 1.09 -12.76
C ASP A 256 10.16 1.75 -14.14
N ARG A 257 10.22 0.94 -15.21
CA ARG A 257 10.41 1.43 -16.58
C ARG A 257 9.28 0.94 -17.48
N ALA A 258 8.61 1.86 -18.16
CA ALA A 258 7.71 1.51 -19.26
C ALA A 258 8.53 0.94 -20.42
N ILE A 259 8.14 -0.23 -20.93
CA ILE A 259 8.86 -0.94 -22.01
C ILE A 259 8.03 -1.06 -23.28
N ALA A 260 6.71 -0.99 -23.18
CA ALA A 260 5.81 -0.96 -24.33
C ALA A 260 4.51 -0.25 -23.98
N VAL A 261 3.91 0.41 -24.96
CA VAL A 261 2.60 1.05 -24.84
C VAL A 261 1.66 0.44 -25.87
N ALA A 262 0.42 0.19 -25.47
CA ALA A 262 -0.65 -0.23 -26.38
C ALA A 262 -0.90 0.84 -27.44
N LYS A 263 -0.89 0.46 -28.72
CA LYS A 263 -1.41 1.35 -29.77
C LYS A 263 -2.91 1.53 -29.55
N ARG A 264 -3.37 2.79 -29.58
CA ARG A 264 -4.81 3.06 -29.70
C ARG A 264 -5.25 2.57 -31.08
N ALA A 265 -6.33 1.78 -31.10
CA ALA A 265 -7.06 1.48 -32.34
C ALA A 265 -7.68 2.76 -32.89
#